data_AF-A0A3B3WLB7-F1
#
_entry.id   AF-A0A3B3WLB7-F1
#
_cell.length_a   1.000
_cell.length_b   1.000
_cell.length_c   1.000
_cell.angle_alpha   90.00
_cell.angle_beta   90.00
_cell.angle_gamma   90.00
#
_symmetry.space_group_name_H-M   'P 1'
#
loop_
_entity.id
_entity.type
_entity.pdbx_description
1 polymer ?
#
loop_
_entity_poly.entity_id
_entity_poly.type
_entity_poly.pdbx_seq_one_letter_code
_entity_poly.pdbx_strand_id
1 'polypeptide(L)'
;SAKVHIISSAIMVIMLIYLSFIFICVLSKQDKHKCKKTWQEAQSYCREKHTDLISGTKRLQDEEVKKLMNSTSDASHIGLFRDTWRWSDGSSFSFRHWNPLFNEHKPNSGQCAMTKFDGEGRWTNVNCAERKPFICYDGEML
;
A
#
# COMPACT_ATOMS: atom_id res chain seq x y z
N SER A 1 -1.88 -33.28 -37.44
CA SER A 1 -1.93 -31.88 -36.98
C SER A 1 -1.99 -31.87 -35.46
N ALA A 2 -0.83 -31.78 -34.82
CA ALA A 2 -0.68 -31.83 -33.36
C ALA A 2 0.11 -30.61 -32.91
N LYS A 3 -0.52 -29.44 -32.95
CA LYS A 3 0.08 -28.17 -32.51
C LYS A 3 -0.79 -27.37 -31.53
N VAL A 4 -1.88 -27.96 -31.04
CA VAL A 4 -2.84 -27.25 -30.14
C VAL A 4 -2.85 -27.80 -28.70
N HIS A 5 -2.24 -28.96 -28.41
CA HIS A 5 -2.36 -29.57 -27.07
C HIS A 5 -1.23 -29.28 -26.07
N ILE A 6 -0.22 -28.46 -26.39
CA ILE A 6 0.90 -28.18 -25.47
C ILE A 6 0.78 -26.80 -24.78
N ILE A 7 -0.05 -25.89 -25.31
CA ILE A 7 -0.25 -24.55 -24.73
C ILE A 7 -1.09 -24.59 -23.44
N SER A 8 -1.80 -25.69 -23.16
CA SER A 8 -2.72 -25.79 -22.02
C SER A 8 -2.07 -26.19 -20.69
N SER A 9 -0.89 -26.80 -20.68
CA SER A 9 -0.28 -27.30 -19.43
C SER A 9 0.59 -26.25 -18.74
N ALA A 10 1.37 -25.48 -19.50
CA ALA A 10 2.21 -24.43 -18.93
C ALA A 10 1.39 -23.25 -18.39
N ILE A 11 0.30 -22.86 -19.06
CA ILE A 11 -0.60 -21.79 -18.60
C ILE A 11 -1.38 -22.25 -17.37
N MET A 12 -1.85 -23.50 -17.31
CA MET A 12 -2.44 -24.07 -16.09
C MET A 12 -1.43 -24.08 -14.94
N VAL A 13 -0.19 -24.50 -15.18
CA VAL A 13 0.87 -24.49 -14.15
C VAL A 13 1.20 -23.07 -13.72
N ILE A 14 1.27 -22.09 -14.62
CA ILE A 14 1.47 -20.68 -14.29
C ILE A 14 0.26 -20.15 -13.49
N MET A 15 -0.98 -20.43 -13.89
CA MET A 15 -2.17 -20.01 -13.13
C MET A 15 -2.25 -20.69 -11.76
N LEU A 16 -1.84 -21.96 -11.64
CA LEU A 16 -1.72 -22.68 -10.37
C LEU A 16 -0.55 -22.16 -9.52
N ILE A 17 0.53 -21.69 -10.14
CA ILE A 17 1.62 -20.97 -9.47
C ILE A 17 1.10 -19.60 -8.99
N TYR A 18 0.39 -18.83 -9.79
CA TYR A 18 -0.22 -17.56 -9.37
C TYR A 18 -1.27 -17.76 -8.26
N LEU A 19 -2.12 -18.79 -8.36
CA LEU A 19 -3.09 -19.16 -7.33
C LEU A 19 -2.42 -19.69 -6.05
N SER A 20 -1.30 -20.41 -6.16
CA SER A 20 -0.51 -20.86 -5.00
C SER A 20 0.34 -19.75 -4.40
N PHE A 21 0.76 -18.73 -5.17
CA PHE A 21 1.41 -17.51 -4.67
C PHE A 21 0.44 -16.56 -3.97
N ILE A 22 -0.81 -16.45 -4.45
CA ILE A 22 -1.93 -15.81 -3.73
C ILE A 22 -2.15 -16.48 -2.35
N PHE A 23 -1.81 -17.77 -2.23
CA PHE A 23 -1.96 -18.59 -1.03
C PHE A 23 -0.83 -18.41 0.01
N ILE A 24 0.31 -17.80 -0.33
CA ILE A 24 1.53 -17.81 0.50
C ILE A 24 1.35 -17.04 1.82
N CYS A 25 0.55 -15.98 1.85
CA CYS A 25 0.27 -15.25 3.09
C CYS A 25 -0.84 -15.92 3.92
N VAL A 26 -1.76 -16.63 3.27
CA VAL A 26 -2.92 -17.25 3.92
C VAL A 26 -2.56 -18.60 4.55
N LEU A 27 -1.61 -19.36 3.98
CA LEU A 27 -1.43 -20.78 4.34
C LEU A 27 0.00 -21.30 4.53
N SER A 28 0.97 -20.44 4.84
CA SER A 28 2.24 -20.95 5.40
C SER A 28 2.56 -20.32 6.74
N LYS A 29 2.87 -21.18 7.70
CA LYS A 29 3.54 -20.88 8.96
C LYS A 29 4.96 -20.34 8.69
N GLN A 30 5.08 -19.25 7.94
CA GLN A 30 6.27 -18.42 7.95
C GLN A 30 6.13 -17.50 9.15
N ASP A 31 7.17 -17.41 9.99
CA ASP A 31 7.16 -16.74 11.29
C ASP A 31 6.12 -15.63 11.36
N LYS A 32 5.13 -15.77 12.26
CA LYS A 32 4.09 -14.76 12.54
C LYS A 32 4.65 -13.33 12.68
N HIS A 33 5.95 -13.21 12.98
CA HIS A 33 6.70 -11.97 13.08
C HIS A 33 7.06 -11.31 11.72
N LYS A 34 7.19 -12.07 10.63
CA LYS A 34 7.58 -11.59 9.28
C LYS A 34 6.42 -10.95 8.49
N CYS A 35 5.18 -11.32 8.82
CA CYS A 35 3.97 -10.81 8.17
C CYS A 35 3.36 -9.58 8.86
N LYS A 36 3.90 -9.16 10.00
CA LYS A 36 3.53 -7.90 10.65
C LYS A 36 4.29 -6.76 9.98
N LYS A 37 3.53 -5.78 9.50
CA LYS A 37 4.01 -4.61 8.78
C LYS A 37 3.28 -3.40 9.32
N THR A 38 3.91 -2.24 9.36
CA THR A 38 3.19 -0.97 9.50
C THR A 38 2.17 -0.85 8.36
N TRP A 39 1.13 -0.03 8.52
CA TRP A 39 0.10 0.12 7.49
C TRP A 39 0.70 0.46 6.11
N GLN A 40 1.70 1.36 6.07
CA GLN A 40 2.40 1.76 4.84
C GLN A 40 3.20 0.63 4.22
N GLU A 41 3.91 -0.16 5.02
CA GLU A 41 4.66 -1.33 4.54
C GLU A 41 3.70 -2.44 4.03
N ALA A 42 2.55 -2.63 4.69
CA ALA A 42 1.53 -3.58 4.27
C ALA A 42 0.91 -3.18 2.93
N GLN A 43 0.58 -1.89 2.77
CA GLN A 43 0.06 -1.35 1.52
C GLN A 43 1.07 -1.50 0.37
N SER A 44 2.34 -1.13 0.63
CA SER A 44 3.42 -1.22 -0.36
C SER A 44 3.60 -2.67 -0.82
N TYR A 45 3.62 -3.62 0.13
CA TYR A 45 3.67 -5.04 -0.18
C TYR A 45 2.48 -5.50 -1.04
N CYS A 46 1.24 -5.11 -0.67
CA CYS A 46 0.06 -5.46 -1.45
C CYS A 46 0.07 -4.87 -2.86
N ARG A 47 0.62 -3.68 -3.08
CA ARG A 47 0.75 -3.07 -4.42
C ARG A 47 1.89 -3.68 -5.23
N GLU A 48 2.94 -4.16 -4.58
CA GLU A 48 4.06 -4.84 -5.23
C GLU A 48 3.67 -6.26 -5.67
N LYS A 49 2.86 -6.97 -4.88
CA LYS A 49 2.52 -8.40 -5.10
C LYS A 49 1.10 -8.67 -5.57
N HIS A 50 0.19 -7.73 -5.35
CA HIS A 50 -1.25 -7.86 -5.63
C HIS A 50 -1.81 -6.52 -6.14
N THR A 51 -3.06 -6.17 -5.80
CA THR A 51 -3.66 -4.88 -6.17
C THR A 51 -3.46 -3.81 -5.10
N ASP A 52 -4.06 -3.98 -3.93
CA ASP A 52 -3.96 -3.07 -2.77
C ASP A 52 -4.53 -3.80 -1.53
N LEU A 53 -4.49 -3.15 -0.36
CA LEU A 53 -5.23 -3.58 0.81
C LEU A 53 -6.74 -3.62 0.54
N ILE A 54 -7.45 -4.55 1.18
CA ILE A 54 -8.90 -4.71 1.02
C ILE A 54 -9.65 -3.43 1.43
N SER A 55 -10.56 -2.97 0.57
CA SER A 55 -11.29 -1.71 0.73
C SER A 55 -12.76 -1.83 0.32
N GLY A 56 -13.61 -0.97 0.88
CA GLY A 56 -15.04 -0.93 0.59
C GLY A 56 -15.86 -1.95 1.38
N THR A 57 -17.05 -1.53 1.81
CA THR A 57 -17.96 -2.32 2.65
C THR A 57 -18.36 -3.64 2.00
N LYS A 58 -18.65 -3.65 0.69
CA LYS A 58 -19.03 -4.86 -0.04
C LYS A 58 -17.96 -5.95 0.03
N ARG A 59 -16.68 -5.60 -0.15
CA ARG A 59 -15.57 -6.56 -0.10
C ARG A 59 -15.33 -7.06 1.33
N LEU A 60 -15.45 -6.17 2.32
CA LEU A 60 -15.31 -6.52 3.74
C LEU A 60 -16.44 -7.41 4.26
N GLN A 61 -17.61 -7.37 3.62
CA GLN A 61 -18.76 -8.20 3.99
C GLN A 61 -18.82 -9.53 3.24
N ASP A 62 -17.86 -9.80 2.36
CA ASP A 62 -17.75 -11.07 1.65
C ASP A 62 -17.54 -12.23 2.65
N GLU A 63 -18.24 -13.35 2.44
CA GLU A 63 -18.25 -14.46 3.39
C GLU A 63 -16.90 -15.17 3.49
N GLU A 64 -16.12 -15.23 2.40
CA GLU A 64 -14.77 -15.80 2.43
C GLU A 64 -13.83 -14.90 3.22
N VAL A 65 -13.95 -13.58 3.04
CA VAL A 65 -13.20 -12.58 3.81
C VAL A 65 -13.54 -12.67 5.30
N LYS A 66 -14.82 -12.74 5.65
CA LYS A 66 -15.26 -12.92 7.06
C LYS A 66 -14.71 -14.21 7.65
N LYS A 67 -14.79 -15.32 6.92
CA LYS A 67 -14.25 -16.61 7.38
C LYS A 67 -12.74 -16.54 7.60
N LEU A 68 -12.01 -15.88 6.70
CA LEU A 68 -10.58 -15.65 6.84
C LEU A 68 -10.28 -14.79 8.08
N MET A 69 -10.96 -13.66 8.26
CA MET A 69 -10.77 -12.77 9.41
C MET A 69 -11.09 -13.47 10.74
N ASN A 70 -12.16 -14.27 10.78
CA ASN A 70 -12.56 -15.04 11.96
C ASN A 70 -11.63 -16.22 12.28
N SER A 71 -10.84 -16.68 11.31
CA SER A 71 -9.86 -17.76 11.50
C SER A 71 -8.57 -17.30 12.19
N THR A 72 -8.38 -15.99 12.35
CA THR A 72 -7.19 -15.40 12.98
C THR A 72 -7.59 -14.63 14.24
N SER A 73 -6.75 -14.71 15.28
CA SER A 73 -6.88 -13.89 16.48
C SER A 73 -6.39 -12.44 16.30
N ASP A 74 -5.72 -12.15 15.19
CA ASP A 74 -4.93 -10.93 15.01
C ASP A 74 -5.72 -9.93 14.15
N ALA A 75 -5.74 -8.67 14.58
CA ALA A 75 -6.31 -7.60 13.76
C ALA A 75 -5.45 -7.37 12.50
N SER A 76 -6.10 -7.18 11.36
CA SER A 76 -5.45 -6.97 10.07
C SER A 76 -5.68 -5.54 9.56
N HIS A 77 -4.68 -4.96 8.90
CA HIS A 77 -4.82 -3.68 8.21
C HIS A 77 -5.80 -3.80 7.04
N ILE A 78 -6.68 -2.80 6.89
CA ILE A 78 -7.55 -2.61 5.72
C ILE A 78 -7.11 -1.36 4.95
N GLY A 79 -7.58 -1.21 3.71
CA GLY A 79 -7.22 -0.10 2.83
C GLY A 79 -7.79 1.26 3.23
N LEU A 80 -8.64 1.31 4.25
CA LEU A 80 -9.06 2.59 4.84
C LEU A 80 -7.97 3.12 5.75
N PHE A 81 -7.47 4.31 5.46
CA PHE A 81 -6.51 5.03 6.30
C PHE A 81 -6.97 6.46 6.51
N ARG A 82 -6.54 7.05 7.63
CA ARG A 82 -6.74 8.47 7.92
C ARG A 82 -5.42 9.19 7.69
N ASP A 83 -5.40 10.05 6.69
CA ASP A 83 -4.31 11.00 6.48
C ASP A 83 -4.86 12.42 6.53
N THR A 84 -4.29 13.25 7.41
CA THR A 84 -4.68 14.66 7.56
C THR A 84 -3.91 15.57 6.62
N TRP A 85 -2.95 15.05 5.85
CA TRP A 85 -2.20 15.79 4.85
C TRP A 85 -2.94 15.88 3.51
N ARG A 86 -2.92 17.07 2.92
CA ARG A 86 -3.58 17.39 1.65
C ARG A 86 -2.62 18.12 0.71
N TRP A 87 -2.79 17.90 -0.59
CA TRP A 87 -2.08 18.66 -1.60
C TRP A 87 -2.65 20.06 -1.74
N SER A 88 -1.79 21.05 -2.01
CA SER A 88 -2.20 22.45 -2.19
C SER A 88 -3.03 22.68 -3.45
N ASP A 89 -2.90 21.81 -4.45
CA ASP A 89 -3.70 21.79 -5.68
C ASP A 89 -5.08 21.12 -5.50
N GLY A 90 -5.36 20.53 -4.33
CA GLY A 90 -6.61 19.83 -4.04
C GLY A 90 -6.70 18.41 -4.62
N SER A 91 -5.64 17.89 -5.24
CA SER A 91 -5.60 16.53 -5.74
C SER A 91 -5.76 15.49 -4.62
N SER A 92 -6.34 14.33 -4.98
CA SER A 92 -6.61 13.23 -4.05
C SER A 92 -5.56 12.13 -4.11
N PHE A 93 -4.34 12.41 -4.55
CA PHE A 93 -3.29 11.40 -4.59
C PHE A 93 -3.09 10.80 -3.20
N SER A 94 -3.03 9.47 -3.11
CA SER A 94 -2.91 8.76 -1.85
C SER A 94 -1.46 8.39 -1.52
N PHE A 95 -0.54 8.46 -2.48
CA PHE A 95 0.85 8.09 -2.28
C PHE A 95 1.52 9.07 -1.31
N ARG A 96 2.24 8.53 -0.33
CA ARG A 96 2.98 9.29 0.68
C ARG A 96 4.38 8.73 0.82
N HIS A 97 5.39 9.58 0.58
CA HIS A 97 6.80 9.18 0.68
C HIS A 97 7.46 9.75 1.94
N TRP A 98 6.75 9.70 3.07
CA TRP A 98 7.27 10.17 4.35
C TRP A 98 8.53 9.42 4.77
N ASN A 99 9.39 10.09 5.51
CA ASN A 99 10.50 9.44 6.21
C ASN A 99 9.95 8.35 7.17
N PRO A 100 10.57 7.17 7.29
CA PRO A 100 10.10 6.11 8.21
C PRO A 100 9.99 6.53 9.68
N LEU A 101 10.71 7.58 10.09
CA LEU A 101 10.64 8.14 11.44
C LEU A 101 9.51 9.17 11.61
N PHE A 102 8.75 9.45 10.56
CA PHE A 102 7.61 10.36 10.60
C PHE A 102 6.48 9.79 11.46
N ASN A 103 5.99 10.58 12.41
CA ASN A 103 4.88 10.20 13.27
C ASN A 103 3.59 10.89 12.84
N GLU A 104 2.75 10.14 12.12
CA GLU A 104 1.44 10.59 11.62
C GLU A 104 0.42 10.89 12.72
N HIS A 105 0.63 10.43 13.95
CA HIS A 105 -0.29 10.62 15.07
C HIS A 105 -0.12 11.96 15.78
N LYS A 106 0.96 12.70 15.49
CA LYS A 106 1.17 14.02 16.10
C LYS A 106 0.26 15.06 15.43
N PRO A 107 -0.32 16.00 16.21
CA PRO A 107 -1.01 17.14 15.63
C PRO A 107 -0.09 17.87 14.64
N ASN A 108 -0.56 18.04 13.41
CA ASN A 108 0.18 18.66 12.31
C ASN A 108 -0.30 20.09 12.00
N SER A 109 -0.93 20.76 12.96
CA SER A 109 -1.36 22.15 12.78
C SER A 109 -0.17 23.06 12.48
N GLY A 110 -0.28 23.87 11.43
CA GLY A 110 0.80 24.74 10.96
C GLY A 110 2.00 24.01 10.36
N GLN A 111 1.88 22.73 10.02
CA GLN A 111 2.95 21.95 9.40
C GLN A 111 2.74 21.79 7.89
N CYS A 112 3.84 21.91 7.15
CA CYS A 112 3.91 21.78 5.70
C CYS A 112 4.89 20.65 5.33
N ALA A 113 4.67 19.99 4.19
CA ALA A 113 5.55 18.94 3.71
C ALA A 113 6.76 19.55 2.98
N MET A 114 7.93 18.95 3.18
CA MET A 114 9.16 19.29 2.46
C MET A 114 9.86 18.00 2.04
N THR A 115 10.36 17.93 0.82
CA THR A 115 11.22 16.84 0.35
C THR A 115 12.70 17.25 0.41
N LYS A 116 13.59 16.28 0.62
CA LYS A 116 15.04 16.44 0.49
C LYS A 116 15.54 15.71 -0.75
N PHE A 117 16.48 16.32 -1.46
CA PHE A 117 17.14 15.72 -2.62
C PHE A 117 18.40 14.93 -2.20
N ASP A 118 18.29 14.13 -1.14
CA ASP A 118 19.37 13.30 -0.59
C ASP A 118 19.41 11.88 -1.18
N GLY A 119 18.72 11.65 -2.30
CA GLY A 119 18.69 10.40 -3.06
C GLY A 119 17.39 9.63 -2.91
N GLU A 120 16.83 9.53 -1.70
CA GLU A 120 15.55 8.84 -1.50
C GLU A 120 14.33 9.72 -1.78
N GLY A 121 14.45 11.05 -1.69
CA GLY A 121 13.33 11.97 -1.93
C GLY A 121 12.28 11.96 -0.81
N ARG A 122 12.62 11.43 0.38
CA ARG A 122 11.69 11.27 1.51
C ARG A 122 11.21 12.61 2.04
N TRP A 123 9.97 12.63 2.52
CA TRP A 123 9.32 13.84 3.00
C TRP A 123 9.45 14.00 4.52
N THR A 124 9.51 15.24 4.96
CA THR A 124 9.51 15.65 6.36
C THR A 124 8.50 16.78 6.56
N ASN A 125 7.94 16.89 7.76
CA ASN A 125 7.12 18.03 8.13
C ASN A 125 8.00 19.18 8.67
N VAL A 126 7.66 20.41 8.29
CA VAL A 126 8.31 21.64 8.75
C VAL A 126 7.25 22.68 9.12
N ASN A 127 7.64 23.70 9.90
CA ASN A 127 6.76 24.83 10.17
C ASN A 127 6.48 25.61 8.87
N CYS A 128 5.22 25.75 8.50
CA CYS A 128 4.80 26.48 7.29
C CYS A 128 5.21 27.97 7.28
N ALA A 129 5.42 28.57 8.46
CA ALA A 129 5.82 29.97 8.57
C ALA A 129 7.31 30.21 8.26
N GLU A 130 8.10 29.15 8.17
CA GLU A 130 9.52 29.26 7.82
C GLU A 130 9.70 29.47 6.30
N ARG A 131 10.59 30.38 5.93
CA ARG A 131 10.99 30.56 4.53
C ARG A 131 11.80 29.35 4.06
N LYS A 132 11.38 28.72 2.95
CA LYS A 132 12.04 27.58 2.32
C LYS A 132 12.15 27.77 0.80
N PRO A 133 13.15 27.16 0.13
CA PRO A 133 13.13 26.99 -1.31
C PRO A 133 11.88 26.22 -1.78
N PHE A 134 11.41 26.50 -2.99
CA PHE A 134 10.18 25.89 -3.54
C PHE A 134 10.36 25.51 -5.02
N ILE A 135 9.48 24.63 -5.49
CA ILE A 135 9.42 24.15 -6.88
C ILE A 135 7.97 24.28 -7.34
N CYS A 136 7.77 24.82 -8.53
CA CYS A 136 6.47 24.90 -9.20
C CYS A 136 6.39 23.85 -10.31
N TYR A 137 5.17 23.49 -10.70
CA TYR A 137 4.91 22.67 -11.88
C TYR A 137 3.81 23.33 -12.71
N ASP A 138 3.90 23.20 -14.03
CA ASP A 138 2.83 23.60 -14.95
C ASP A 138 1.99 22.38 -15.32
N GLY A 139 0.68 22.61 -15.54
CA GLY A 139 -0.31 21.56 -15.67
C GLY A 139 -0.19 20.73 -16.95
N GLU A 140 0.65 19.71 -16.91
CA GLU A 140 0.53 18.46 -17.66
C GLU A 140 1.41 17.40 -16.97
N MET A 141 0.88 16.76 -15.95
CA MET A 141 1.34 15.43 -15.54
C MET A 141 0.12 14.54 -15.39
N LEU A 142 -0.05 13.67 -16.39
CA LEU A 142 -1.07 12.62 -16.51
C LEU A 142 -1.13 11.71 -15.28
#